data_AF-A0A979G7B0-F1
#
_entry.id   AF-A0A979G7B0-F1
#
_cell.length_a   1.000
_cell.length_b   1.000
_cell.length_c   1.000
_cell.angle_alpha   90.00
_cell.angle_beta   90.00
_cell.angle_gamma   90.00
#
_symmetry.space_group_name_H-M   'P 1'
#
loop_
_entity.id
_entity.type
_entity.pdbx_description
1 polymer ?
#
loop_
_entity_poly.entity_id
_entity_poly.type
_entity_poly.pdbx_seq_one_letter_code
_entity_poly.pdbx_strand_id
1 'polypeptide(L)'
;MIRSLSVLLTIIITLSYFSATSCSMFKITLHDKTMAGNNEDAWKINSKIWFEKGADSQYGAAYVGHSDLFPQGGYQRGQQFPSQHSDTTLAFCTSMMDTMHECMNKMGDGTTYTAIYDLKERMINLYFYHDFKHVVRFNLIAELKKGNHLLNIPDLFPPNHEYLRFVHFKTPFNSSFIKLLLYVMELLLALLTLYWAIYILGVLFNGRINIKAHYGMCLLLILNIGLGSYLFILQNNQPLFYYDAPYYVPGKTILNVSAYLPVVLLGLIIPVGLANIRTVHRASVTTFTRRVFMLNTIIYLVALLLFAYWGLLFIIRS
;
A
#
# COMPACT_ATOMS: atom_id res chain seq x y z
N MET A 1 2.98 40.16 -7.34
CA MET A 1 3.39 38.82 -6.85
C MET A 1 2.43 38.22 -5.82
N ILE A 2 1.92 38.98 -4.83
CA ILE A 2 1.04 38.44 -3.78
C ILE A 2 -0.36 38.06 -4.29
N ARG A 3 -0.94 38.80 -5.26
CA ARG A 3 -2.26 38.49 -5.85
C ARG A 3 -2.30 37.22 -6.71
N SER A 4 -1.17 36.82 -7.29
CA SER A 4 -1.05 35.62 -8.13
C SER A 4 -1.02 34.33 -7.31
N LEU A 5 -0.53 34.40 -6.07
CA LEU A 5 -0.44 33.28 -5.14
C LEU A 5 -1.80 32.94 -4.51
N SER A 6 -2.65 33.95 -4.28
CA SER A 6 -3.99 33.77 -3.73
C SER A 6 -4.94 33.07 -4.71
N VAL A 7 -4.86 33.39 -6.00
CA VAL A 7 -5.71 32.76 -7.04
C VAL A 7 -5.34 31.29 -7.25
N LEU A 8 -4.04 30.94 -7.17
CA LEU A 8 -3.58 29.55 -7.24
C LEU A 8 -4.04 28.74 -6.01
N LEU A 9 -4.05 29.36 -4.83
CA LEU A 9 -4.50 28.73 -3.58
C LEU A 9 -6.02 28.49 -3.57
N THR A 10 -6.81 29.40 -4.16
CA THR A 10 -8.27 29.25 -4.26
C THR A 10 -8.69 28.18 -5.27
N ILE A 11 -7.95 27.99 -6.37
CA ILE A 11 -8.19 26.91 -7.36
C ILE A 11 -7.87 25.52 -6.78
N ILE A 12 -6.89 25.42 -5.87
CA ILE A 12 -6.53 24.16 -5.18
C ILE A 12 -7.59 23.77 -4.13
N ILE A 13 -8.27 24.74 -3.51
CA ILE A 13 -9.28 24.48 -2.49
C ILE A 13 -10.63 24.04 -3.10
N THR A 14 -10.97 24.48 -4.32
CA THR A 14 -12.27 24.18 -4.94
C THR A 14 -12.35 22.87 -5.73
N LEU A 15 -11.26 22.10 -5.84
CA LEU A 15 -11.21 20.82 -6.56
C LEU A 15 -11.23 19.58 -5.64
N SER A 16 -11.50 19.75 -4.35
CA SER A 16 -11.56 18.63 -3.39
C SER A 16 -12.92 17.93 -3.43
N TYR A 17 -13.28 17.34 -4.57
CA TYR A 17 -14.25 16.24 -4.57
C TYR A 17 -13.47 14.95 -4.31
N PHE A 18 -13.62 14.38 -3.11
CA PHE A 18 -13.07 13.05 -2.83
C PHE A 18 -14.20 12.07 -2.56
N SER A 19 -14.23 11.06 -3.42
CA SER A 19 -14.92 9.79 -3.19
C SER A 19 -14.07 8.97 -2.22
N ALA A 20 -14.65 8.57 -1.09
CA ALA A 20 -14.06 7.55 -0.25
C ALA A 20 -14.10 6.19 -1.00
N THR A 21 -12.97 5.49 -1.04
CA THR A 21 -12.95 4.05 -1.36
C THR A 21 -13.46 3.33 -0.11
N SER A 22 -14.63 2.73 -0.26
CA SER A 22 -15.31 1.99 0.80
C SER A 22 -15.72 0.65 0.22
N CYS A 23 -15.72 -0.39 1.05
CA CYS A 23 -16.26 -1.68 0.69
C CYS A 23 -17.62 -1.50 0.01
N SER A 24 -17.80 -2.21 -1.10
CA SER A 24 -19.04 -2.17 -1.87
C SER A 24 -20.02 -3.18 -1.29
N MET A 25 -21.13 -2.68 -0.73
CA MET A 25 -22.22 -3.52 -0.19
C MET A 25 -23.56 -3.16 -0.84
N PHE A 26 -24.40 -4.17 -1.11
CA PHE A 26 -25.81 -3.97 -1.46
C PHE A 26 -26.75 -4.75 -0.52
N LYS A 27 -28.01 -4.31 -0.49
CA LYS A 27 -29.15 -5.06 0.04
C LYS A 27 -30.33 -4.89 -0.91
N ILE A 28 -30.94 -5.99 -1.35
CA ILE A 28 -32.14 -5.99 -2.19
C ILE A 28 -33.20 -6.83 -1.49
N THR A 29 -34.43 -6.30 -1.40
CA THR A 29 -35.59 -7.05 -0.92
C THR A 29 -36.70 -6.98 -1.97
N LEU A 30 -37.11 -8.13 -2.50
CA LEU A 30 -38.19 -8.26 -3.49
C LEU A 30 -38.97 -9.55 -3.24
N HIS A 31 -40.31 -9.49 -3.24
CA HIS A 31 -41.21 -10.64 -3.08
C HIS A 31 -40.79 -11.58 -1.92
N ASP A 32 -40.65 -11.02 -0.71
CA ASP A 32 -40.22 -11.71 0.54
C ASP A 32 -38.84 -12.38 0.51
N LYS A 33 -38.03 -12.10 -0.52
CA LYS A 33 -36.64 -12.54 -0.60
C LYS A 33 -35.71 -11.37 -0.37
N THR A 34 -34.77 -11.51 0.56
CA THR A 34 -33.72 -10.52 0.79
C THR A 34 -32.35 -11.09 0.45
N MET A 35 -31.63 -10.37 -0.40
CA MET A 35 -30.24 -10.63 -0.77
C MET A 35 -29.36 -9.53 -0.20
N ALA A 36 -28.19 -9.89 0.32
CA ALA A 36 -27.16 -8.94 0.72
C ALA A 36 -25.82 -9.36 0.10
N GLY A 37 -25.00 -8.41 -0.36
CA GLY A 37 -23.69 -8.71 -0.92
C GLY A 37 -22.64 -7.76 -0.38
N ASN A 38 -21.41 -8.24 -0.15
CA ASN A 38 -20.25 -7.43 0.27
C ASN A 38 -19.00 -7.82 -0.54
N ASN A 39 -18.34 -6.83 -1.13
CA ASN A 39 -16.97 -6.90 -1.67
C ASN A 39 -16.05 -6.36 -0.60
N GLU A 40 -15.07 -7.15 -0.18
CA GLU A 40 -14.12 -6.72 0.83
C GLU A 40 -12.82 -6.23 0.20
N ASP A 41 -12.64 -4.92 0.22
CA ASP A 41 -11.46 -4.26 -0.31
C ASP A 41 -10.38 -4.17 0.76
N ALA A 42 -9.29 -4.93 0.58
CA ALA A 42 -8.25 -5.02 1.60
C ALA A 42 -6.87 -5.29 1.00
N TRP A 43 -5.86 -4.82 1.73
CA TRP A 43 -4.44 -5.13 1.51
C TRP A 43 -3.93 -6.24 2.43
N LYS A 44 -4.84 -7.09 2.90
CA LYS A 44 -4.56 -8.26 3.73
C LYS A 44 -4.67 -9.52 2.89
N ILE A 45 -3.74 -10.44 3.09
CA ILE A 45 -3.84 -11.80 2.54
C ILE A 45 -4.52 -12.74 3.53
N ASN A 46 -4.89 -13.93 3.07
CA ASN A 46 -5.44 -15.03 3.88
C ASN A 46 -6.82 -14.69 4.47
N SER A 47 -7.75 -14.34 3.59
CA SER A 47 -9.14 -14.14 3.97
C SER A 47 -9.72 -15.42 4.57
N LYS A 48 -10.55 -15.25 5.61
CA LYS A 48 -11.15 -16.32 6.40
C LYS A 48 -12.66 -16.19 6.36
N ILE A 49 -13.32 -17.34 6.37
CA ILE A 49 -14.72 -17.46 6.75
C ILE A 49 -14.78 -18.38 7.97
N TRP A 50 -15.53 -17.98 9.00
CA TRP A 50 -15.70 -18.79 10.20
C TRP A 50 -17.16 -18.75 10.68
N PHE A 51 -17.52 -19.82 11.38
CA PHE A 51 -18.88 -20.05 11.87
C PHE A 51 -18.83 -20.25 13.38
N GLU A 52 -19.67 -19.49 14.07
CA GLU A 52 -19.81 -19.56 15.52
C GLU A 52 -21.21 -20.05 15.87
N LYS A 53 -21.28 -21.19 16.55
CA LYS A 53 -22.53 -21.70 17.08
C LYS A 53 -22.95 -20.83 18.28
N GLY A 54 -24.20 -20.36 18.26
CA GLY A 54 -24.78 -19.63 19.39
C GLY A 54 -24.92 -20.52 20.63
N ALA A 55 -24.76 -19.93 21.81
CA ALA A 55 -25.11 -20.58 23.07
C ALA A 55 -26.62 -20.83 23.16
N ASP A 56 -27.07 -21.64 24.12
CA ASP A 56 -28.50 -21.94 24.29
C ASP A 56 -29.31 -20.63 24.37
N SER A 57 -30.27 -20.45 23.46
CA SER A 57 -31.09 -19.24 23.19
C SER A 57 -30.48 -18.11 22.36
N GLN A 58 -29.22 -18.21 21.91
CA GLN A 58 -28.58 -17.24 21.01
C GLN A 58 -28.47 -17.78 19.57
N TYR A 59 -28.60 -16.90 18.59
CA TYR A 59 -28.38 -17.25 17.19
C TYR A 59 -26.88 -17.46 16.91
N GLY A 60 -26.56 -18.47 16.10
CA GLY A 60 -25.21 -18.60 15.55
C GLY A 60 -24.95 -17.59 14.43
N ALA A 61 -23.68 -17.36 14.12
CA ALA A 61 -23.25 -16.37 13.15
C ALA A 61 -22.21 -16.94 12.19
N ALA A 62 -22.16 -16.36 11.00
CA ALA A 62 -21.07 -16.53 10.05
C ALA A 62 -20.39 -15.18 9.85
N TYR A 63 -19.07 -15.20 9.78
CA TYR A 63 -18.25 -14.02 9.62
C TYR A 63 -17.28 -14.21 8.47
N VAL A 64 -16.94 -13.11 7.79
CA VAL A 64 -15.91 -13.08 6.77
C VAL A 64 -14.96 -11.93 7.10
N GLY A 65 -13.66 -12.16 6.91
CA GLY A 65 -12.61 -11.22 7.25
C GLY A 65 -11.23 -11.80 6.92
N HIS A 66 -10.23 -11.48 7.73
CA HIS A 66 -8.84 -11.93 7.54
C HIS A 66 -8.31 -12.69 8.76
N SER A 67 -7.03 -13.07 8.74
CA SER A 67 -6.39 -13.84 9.83
C SER A 67 -6.41 -13.16 11.20
N ASP A 68 -6.77 -11.89 11.30
CA ASP A 68 -6.98 -11.17 12.56
C ASP A 68 -8.36 -11.41 13.19
N LEU A 69 -9.23 -12.17 12.51
CA LEU A 69 -10.61 -12.48 12.93
C LEU A 69 -11.45 -11.23 13.22
N PHE A 70 -11.05 -10.09 12.65
CA PHE A 70 -11.87 -8.89 12.69
C PHE A 70 -12.90 -8.96 11.55
N PRO A 71 -14.22 -8.95 11.84
CA PRO A 71 -15.26 -8.96 10.81
C PRO A 71 -15.18 -7.71 9.94
N GLN A 72 -15.26 -7.86 8.63
CA GLN A 72 -15.11 -6.74 7.70
C GLN A 72 -16.40 -6.52 6.89
N GLY A 73 -16.80 -5.25 6.76
CA GLY A 73 -17.98 -4.80 6.04
C GLY A 73 -18.22 -3.30 6.17
N GLY A 74 -18.24 -2.59 5.03
CA GLY A 74 -18.53 -1.16 4.92
C GLY A 74 -19.64 -0.91 3.89
N TYR A 75 -20.41 0.16 4.08
CA TYR A 75 -21.58 0.51 3.25
C TYR A 75 -21.46 1.95 2.75
N GLN A 76 -21.07 2.19 1.48
CA GLN A 76 -21.35 3.48 0.81
C GLN A 76 -21.64 3.40 -0.70
N ARG A 77 -21.09 2.42 -1.46
CA ARG A 77 -21.20 2.41 -2.95
C ARG A 77 -22.45 1.76 -3.57
N GLY A 78 -23.22 0.96 -2.82
CA GLY A 78 -24.38 0.23 -3.36
C GLY A 78 -25.61 1.06 -3.78
N GLN A 79 -25.61 2.38 -3.57
CA GLN A 79 -26.78 3.22 -3.88
C GLN A 79 -26.85 3.69 -5.36
N GLN A 80 -25.77 3.58 -6.13
CA GLN A 80 -25.70 4.15 -7.48
C GLN A 80 -26.06 3.19 -8.63
N PHE A 81 -26.27 1.89 -8.39
CA PHE A 81 -26.65 0.97 -9.47
C PHE A 81 -28.18 1.02 -9.72
N PRO A 82 -28.68 1.56 -10.85
CA PRO A 82 -30.06 1.99 -10.97
C PRO A 82 -31.09 0.85 -11.04
N SER A 83 -32.16 1.08 -10.29
CA SER A 83 -33.58 0.71 -10.36
C SER A 83 -34.26 0.35 -11.71
N GLN A 84 -33.56 -0.01 -12.78
CA GLN A 84 -34.24 -0.31 -14.06
C GLN A 84 -34.60 -1.78 -14.28
N HIS A 85 -33.87 -2.76 -13.73
CA HIS A 85 -34.26 -4.19 -13.74
C HIS A 85 -33.65 -4.97 -12.57
N SER A 86 -34.02 -4.63 -11.33
CA SER A 86 -33.54 -5.37 -10.15
C SER A 86 -34.33 -6.67 -9.94
N ASP A 87 -33.61 -7.77 -9.72
CA ASP A 87 -34.19 -9.03 -9.22
C ASP A 87 -33.38 -9.58 -8.02
N THR A 88 -33.80 -10.72 -7.47
CA THR A 88 -33.16 -11.40 -6.33
C THR A 88 -32.50 -12.73 -6.72
N THR A 89 -32.19 -12.90 -8.00
CA THR A 89 -31.45 -14.05 -8.52
C THR A 89 -29.98 -13.92 -8.15
N LEU A 90 -29.32 -15.05 -7.94
CA LEU A 90 -27.87 -15.06 -7.68
C LEU A 90 -27.10 -14.48 -8.88
N ALA A 91 -27.56 -14.72 -10.11
CA ALA A 91 -26.91 -14.22 -11.32
C ALA A 91 -26.88 -12.68 -11.36
N PHE A 92 -28.02 -12.03 -11.09
CA PHE A 92 -28.11 -10.58 -11.02
C PHE A 92 -27.23 -10.01 -9.91
N CYS A 93 -27.32 -10.55 -8.69
CA CYS A 93 -26.51 -10.12 -7.55
C CYS A 93 -25.00 -10.31 -7.83
N THR A 94 -24.60 -11.39 -8.50
CA THR A 94 -23.21 -11.65 -8.86
C THR A 94 -22.72 -10.64 -9.88
N SER A 95 -23.50 -10.38 -10.94
CA SER A 95 -23.17 -9.35 -11.93
C SER A 95 -23.06 -7.97 -11.30
N MET A 96 -23.92 -7.64 -10.33
CA MET A 96 -23.83 -6.39 -9.58
C MET A 96 -22.51 -6.29 -8.82
N MET A 97 -22.13 -7.33 -8.07
CA MET A 97 -20.85 -7.32 -7.34
C MET A 97 -19.64 -7.27 -8.26
N ASP A 98 -19.72 -7.94 -9.42
CA ASP A 98 -18.70 -7.89 -10.46
C ASP A 98 -18.55 -6.46 -11.03
N THR A 99 -19.63 -5.68 -11.18
CA THR A 99 -19.48 -4.27 -11.58
C THR A 99 -18.92 -3.36 -10.48
N MET A 100 -18.96 -3.81 -9.23
CA MET A 100 -18.60 -3.01 -8.06
C MET A 100 -17.31 -3.46 -7.37
N HIS A 101 -16.63 -4.48 -7.90
CA HIS A 101 -15.36 -4.95 -7.34
C HIS A 101 -14.25 -3.97 -7.73
N GLU A 102 -13.35 -3.75 -6.79
CA GLU A 102 -12.18 -2.90 -7.02
C GLU A 102 -11.01 -3.78 -7.40
N CYS A 103 -10.51 -3.61 -8.63
CA CYS A 103 -9.29 -4.24 -9.09
C CYS A 103 -8.27 -3.13 -9.41
N MET A 104 -7.44 -2.75 -8.44
CA MET A 104 -6.44 -1.71 -8.67
C MET A 104 -5.27 -2.23 -9.51
N ASN A 105 -4.62 -1.30 -10.24
CA ASN A 105 -3.42 -1.59 -11.03
C ASN A 105 -2.22 -1.99 -10.15
N LYS A 106 -2.18 -1.53 -8.90
CA LYS A 106 -1.11 -1.80 -7.94
C LYS A 106 -1.42 -3.05 -7.12
N MET A 107 -0.38 -3.85 -6.83
CA MET A 107 -0.55 -5.11 -6.09
C MET A 107 -1.25 -4.88 -4.76
N GLY A 108 -2.25 -5.70 -4.46
CA GLY A 108 -2.80 -5.83 -3.11
C GLY A 108 -3.77 -4.75 -2.68
N ASP A 109 -4.22 -3.84 -3.54
CA ASP A 109 -5.32 -2.92 -3.21
C ASP A 109 -6.54 -3.32 -4.06
N GLY A 110 -7.58 -3.90 -3.44
CA GLY A 110 -8.74 -4.41 -4.19
C GLY A 110 -9.56 -5.47 -3.46
N THR A 111 -10.60 -5.96 -4.12
CA THR A 111 -11.59 -6.90 -3.57
C THR A 111 -10.97 -8.30 -3.37
N THR A 112 -10.67 -8.63 -2.12
CA THR A 112 -10.06 -9.91 -1.73
C THR A 112 -11.04 -11.09 -1.79
N TYR A 113 -12.31 -10.84 -1.46
CA TYR A 113 -13.41 -11.79 -1.59
C TYR A 113 -14.74 -11.06 -1.78
N THR A 114 -15.71 -11.80 -2.30
CA THR A 114 -17.10 -11.35 -2.39
C THR A 114 -18.01 -12.37 -1.74
N ALA A 115 -18.84 -11.93 -0.80
CA ALA A 115 -19.86 -12.76 -0.18
C ALA A 115 -21.27 -12.27 -0.54
N ILE A 116 -22.12 -13.15 -1.08
CA ILE A 116 -23.52 -12.89 -1.38
C ILE A 116 -24.41 -13.82 -0.56
N TYR A 117 -25.21 -13.23 0.32
CA TYR A 117 -26.11 -13.89 1.26
C TYR A 117 -27.53 -13.93 0.70
N ASP A 118 -28.09 -15.13 0.60
CA ASP A 118 -29.53 -15.36 0.43
C ASP A 118 -30.14 -15.61 1.81
N LEU A 119 -30.83 -14.60 2.35
CA LEU A 119 -31.33 -14.65 3.72
C LEU A 119 -32.55 -15.58 3.87
N LYS A 120 -33.27 -15.85 2.77
CA LYS A 120 -34.43 -16.73 2.77
C LYS A 120 -33.99 -18.20 2.79
N GLU A 121 -33.08 -18.55 1.90
CA GLU A 121 -32.55 -19.92 1.80
C GLU A 121 -31.42 -20.20 2.80
N ARG A 122 -30.90 -19.16 3.47
CA ARG A 122 -29.75 -19.20 4.40
C ARG A 122 -28.49 -19.74 3.72
N MET A 123 -28.27 -19.27 2.49
CA MET A 123 -27.13 -19.64 1.67
C MET A 123 -26.11 -18.50 1.62
N ILE A 124 -24.84 -18.84 1.75
CA ILE A 124 -23.71 -17.94 1.55
C ILE A 124 -23.01 -18.35 0.26
N ASN A 125 -22.95 -17.44 -0.72
CA ASN A 125 -22.26 -17.65 -1.98
C ASN A 125 -20.97 -16.84 -1.95
N LEU A 126 -19.84 -17.53 -1.97
CA LEU A 126 -18.52 -16.93 -1.84
C LEU A 126 -17.79 -16.98 -3.19
N TYR A 127 -17.15 -15.87 -3.54
CA TYR A 127 -16.24 -15.72 -4.66
C TYR A 127 -14.90 -15.19 -4.15
N PHE A 128 -13.82 -15.45 -4.89
CA PHE A 128 -12.47 -15.16 -4.43
C PHE A 128 -11.67 -14.36 -5.44
N TYR A 129 -11.08 -13.26 -4.98
CA TYR A 129 -10.05 -12.48 -5.68
C TYR A 129 -10.38 -12.17 -7.14
N HIS A 130 -11.49 -11.43 -7.36
CA HIS A 130 -12.02 -11.02 -8.66
C HIS A 130 -12.50 -12.16 -9.58
N ASP A 131 -12.46 -13.42 -9.14
CA ASP A 131 -12.97 -14.55 -9.90
C ASP A 131 -14.46 -14.81 -9.59
N PHE A 132 -15.32 -14.26 -10.43
CA PHE A 132 -16.77 -14.49 -10.37
C PHE A 132 -17.24 -15.75 -11.13
N LYS A 133 -16.32 -16.55 -11.73
CA LYS A 133 -16.66 -17.78 -12.46
C LYS A 133 -16.80 -18.98 -11.53
N HIS A 134 -16.02 -19.02 -10.45
CA HIS A 134 -16.06 -20.08 -9.45
C HIS A 134 -16.79 -19.60 -8.20
N VAL A 135 -17.77 -20.37 -7.74
CA VAL A 135 -18.54 -20.06 -6.53
C VAL A 135 -18.48 -21.23 -5.57
N VAL A 136 -18.18 -20.93 -4.30
CA VAL A 136 -18.31 -21.87 -3.20
C VAL A 136 -19.56 -21.51 -2.39
N ARG A 137 -20.43 -22.49 -2.15
CA ARG A 137 -21.72 -22.26 -1.48
C ARG A 137 -21.78 -22.94 -0.13
N PHE A 138 -22.21 -22.22 0.89
CA PHE A 138 -22.44 -22.74 2.23
C PHE A 138 -23.91 -22.65 2.60
N ASN A 139 -24.45 -23.72 3.17
CA ASN A 139 -25.73 -23.67 3.86
C ASN A 139 -25.47 -23.39 5.34
N LEU A 140 -25.94 -22.24 5.84
CA LEU A 140 -25.62 -21.79 7.20
C LEU A 140 -26.03 -22.80 8.28
N ILE A 141 -27.21 -23.42 8.14
CA ILE A 141 -27.69 -24.39 9.12
C ILE A 141 -26.84 -25.66 9.11
N ALA A 142 -26.39 -26.10 7.94
CA ALA A 142 -25.50 -27.25 7.82
C ALA A 142 -24.12 -26.96 8.43
N GLU A 143 -23.54 -25.78 8.18
CA GLU A 143 -22.25 -25.40 8.77
C GLU A 143 -22.33 -25.24 10.29
N LEU A 144 -23.38 -24.60 10.82
CA LEU A 144 -23.55 -24.45 12.28
C LEU A 144 -23.69 -25.78 13.02
N LYS A 145 -24.21 -26.83 12.36
CA LYS A 145 -24.29 -28.19 12.94
C LYS A 145 -22.92 -28.83 13.14
N LYS A 146 -21.90 -28.41 12.40
CA LYS A 146 -20.52 -28.90 12.54
C LYS A 146 -19.81 -28.33 13.78
N GLY A 147 -20.44 -27.39 14.48
CA GLY A 147 -19.83 -26.66 15.59
C GLY A 147 -18.92 -25.53 15.09
N ASN A 148 -18.14 -24.95 16.00
CA ASN A 148 -17.24 -23.85 15.67
C ASN A 148 -16.11 -24.35 14.77
N HIS A 149 -15.95 -23.73 13.61
CA HIS A 149 -14.88 -24.07 12.68
C HIS A 149 -14.54 -22.89 11.77
N LEU A 150 -13.35 -22.97 11.16
CA LEU A 150 -12.77 -21.92 10.35
C LEU A 150 -12.20 -22.52 9.06
N LEU A 151 -12.45 -21.86 7.94
CA LEU A 151 -11.95 -22.24 6.63
C LEU A 151 -11.06 -21.14 6.06
N ASN A 152 -9.97 -21.54 5.42
CA ASN A 152 -9.11 -20.63 4.68
C ASN A 152 -9.67 -20.43 3.28
N ILE A 153 -10.10 -19.21 2.93
CA ILE A 153 -10.78 -18.96 1.66
C ILE A 153 -9.95 -19.38 0.45
N PRO A 154 -8.64 -19.05 0.34
CA PRO A 154 -7.83 -19.46 -0.81
C PRO A 154 -7.81 -20.97 -1.08
N ASP A 155 -7.92 -21.80 -0.05
CA ASP A 155 -7.86 -23.26 -0.18
C ASP A 155 -9.16 -23.86 -0.75
N LEU A 156 -10.24 -23.06 -0.81
CA LEU A 156 -11.54 -23.46 -1.30
C LEU A 156 -11.70 -23.27 -2.82
N PHE A 157 -10.79 -22.53 -3.45
CA PHE A 157 -10.88 -22.14 -4.86
C PHE A 157 -9.69 -22.68 -5.66
N PRO A 158 -9.83 -22.80 -7.00
CA PRO A 158 -8.69 -23.04 -7.88
C PRO A 158 -7.60 -21.95 -7.73
N PRO A 159 -6.35 -22.25 -8.11
CA PRO A 159 -5.26 -21.27 -8.06
C PRO A 159 -5.60 -19.98 -8.83
N ASN A 160 -5.57 -18.85 -8.14
CA ASN A 160 -5.76 -17.52 -8.72
C ASN A 160 -4.40 -16.82 -8.91
N HIS A 161 -4.05 -16.49 -10.16
CA HIS A 161 -2.74 -15.94 -10.49
C HIS A 161 -2.48 -14.54 -9.88
N GLU A 162 -3.50 -13.70 -9.77
CA GLU A 162 -3.36 -12.37 -9.17
C GLU A 162 -3.13 -12.47 -7.66
N TYR A 163 -3.90 -13.35 -6.99
CA TYR A 163 -3.71 -13.65 -5.58
C TYR A 163 -2.31 -14.22 -5.30
N LEU A 164 -1.84 -15.19 -6.10
CA LEU A 164 -0.50 -15.75 -5.95
C LEU A 164 0.58 -14.68 -6.09
N ARG A 165 0.42 -13.77 -7.07
CA ARG A 165 1.33 -12.63 -7.23
C ARG A 165 1.33 -11.73 -5.99
N PHE A 166 0.17 -11.50 -5.38
CA PHE A 166 0.05 -10.71 -4.14
C PHE A 166 0.72 -11.42 -2.95
N VAL A 167 0.54 -12.73 -2.78
CA VAL A 167 1.21 -13.53 -1.74
C VAL A 167 2.74 -13.48 -1.85
N HIS A 168 3.26 -13.44 -3.09
CA HIS A 168 4.69 -13.34 -3.35
C HIS A 168 5.25 -11.92 -3.30
N PHE A 169 4.41 -10.88 -3.24
CA PHE A 169 4.85 -9.48 -3.15
C PHE A 169 5.42 -9.18 -1.76
N LYS A 170 6.72 -8.84 -1.68
CA LYS A 170 7.45 -8.72 -0.41
C LYS A 170 7.60 -7.26 0.04
N THR A 171 7.22 -7.00 1.28
CA THR A 171 7.33 -5.70 1.95
C THR A 171 8.04 -5.92 3.30
N PRO A 172 8.51 -4.87 4.00
CA PRO A 172 9.07 -5.03 5.35
C PRO A 172 8.06 -5.61 6.37
N PHE A 173 6.77 -5.68 6.03
CA PHE A 173 5.72 -6.21 6.90
C PHE A 173 5.52 -7.73 6.76
N ASN A 174 5.95 -8.32 5.65
CA ASN A 174 5.79 -9.76 5.38
C ASN A 174 7.12 -10.47 5.06
N SER A 175 8.25 -9.77 5.18
CA SER A 175 9.60 -10.30 4.94
C SER A 175 10.60 -9.75 5.95
N SER A 176 11.04 -10.62 6.88
CA SER A 176 12.06 -10.28 7.87
C SER A 176 13.39 -9.86 7.23
N PHE A 177 13.72 -10.43 6.05
CA PHE A 177 14.91 -10.05 5.30
C PHE A 177 14.85 -8.60 4.81
N ILE A 178 13.73 -8.20 4.17
CA ILE A 178 13.55 -6.82 3.71
C ILE A 178 13.55 -5.86 4.90
N LYS A 179 12.88 -6.22 6.00
CA LYS A 179 12.85 -5.41 7.22
C LYS A 179 14.26 -5.18 7.78
N LEU A 180 15.04 -6.25 7.93
CA LEU A 180 16.43 -6.16 8.39
C LEU A 180 17.29 -5.32 7.44
N LEU A 181 17.14 -5.53 6.13
CA LEU A 181 17.85 -4.75 5.11
C LEU A 181 17.58 -3.25 5.27
N LEU A 182 16.32 -2.84 5.47
CA LEU A 182 15.95 -1.44 5.66
C LEU A 182 16.55 -0.85 6.95
N TYR A 183 16.51 -1.57 8.07
CA TYR A 183 17.17 -1.11 9.31
C TYR A 183 18.68 -0.96 9.15
N VAL A 184 19.34 -1.89 8.46
CA VAL A 184 20.78 -1.79 8.17
C VAL A 184 21.06 -0.58 7.28
N MET A 185 20.24 -0.36 6.24
CA MET A 185 20.37 0.82 5.38
C MET A 185 20.19 2.13 6.15
N GLU A 186 19.19 2.23 7.04
CA GLU A 186 18.98 3.41 7.88
C GLU A 186 20.16 3.67 8.82
N LEU A 187 20.66 2.63 9.49
CA LEU A 187 21.84 2.74 10.34
C LEU A 187 23.06 3.22 9.55
N LEU A 188 23.30 2.61 8.38
CA LEU A 188 24.40 3.04 7.51
C LEU A 188 24.22 4.48 7.05
N LEU A 189 23.01 4.91 6.65
CA LEU A 189 22.74 6.29 6.26
C LEU A 189 22.99 7.26 7.42
N ALA A 190 22.64 6.90 8.66
CA ALA A 190 22.94 7.72 9.83
C ALA A 190 24.45 7.86 10.07
N LEU A 191 25.20 6.75 10.02
CA LEU A 191 26.66 6.75 10.15
C LEU A 191 27.35 7.55 9.03
N LEU A 192 26.87 7.42 7.80
CA LEU A 192 27.36 8.15 6.64
C LEU A 192 27.04 9.65 6.75
N THR A 193 25.86 10.01 7.25
CA THR A 193 25.48 11.40 7.55
C THR A 193 26.45 12.02 8.55
N LEU A 194 26.73 11.31 9.66
CA LEU A 194 27.67 11.76 10.67
C LEU A 194 29.08 11.93 10.09
N TYR A 195 29.54 10.97 9.29
CA TYR A 195 30.83 11.04 8.62
C TYR A 195 30.95 12.29 7.73
N TRP A 196 29.95 12.55 6.88
CA TRP A 196 29.97 13.73 6.00
C TRP A 196 29.87 15.04 6.80
N ALA A 197 29.11 15.07 7.89
CA ALA A 197 29.05 16.23 8.78
C ALA A 197 30.43 16.54 9.39
N ILE A 198 31.11 15.53 9.95
CA ILE A 198 32.46 15.67 10.51
C ILE A 198 33.46 16.11 9.43
N TYR A 199 33.38 15.50 8.24
CA TYR A 199 34.23 15.86 7.11
C TYR A 199 34.06 17.34 6.73
N ILE A 200 32.81 17.80 6.58
CA ILE A 200 32.51 19.19 6.23
C ILE A 200 32.98 20.15 7.34
N LEU A 201 32.73 19.84 8.61
CA LEU A 201 33.22 20.64 9.73
C LEU A 201 34.75 20.75 9.73
N GLY A 202 35.46 19.63 9.53
CA GLY A 202 36.92 19.64 9.43
C GLY A 202 37.44 20.48 8.27
N VAL A 203 36.72 20.50 7.14
CA VAL A 203 37.03 21.36 5.98
C VAL A 203 36.81 22.84 6.33
N LEU A 204 35.74 23.19 7.05
CA LEU A 204 35.42 24.56 7.44
C LEU A 204 36.42 25.10 8.49
N PHE A 205 36.72 24.34 9.54
CA PHE A 205 37.61 24.77 10.63
C PHE A 205 39.06 24.93 10.22
N ASN A 206 39.55 24.13 9.27
CA ASN A 206 40.94 24.22 8.81
C ASN A 206 41.21 25.43 7.89
N GLY A 207 40.20 26.24 7.53
CA GLY A 207 40.35 27.51 6.82
C GLY A 207 40.96 27.45 5.40
N ARG A 208 41.33 26.25 4.93
CA ARG A 208 42.14 26.04 3.71
C ARG A 208 41.34 25.79 2.44
N ILE A 209 40.00 25.86 2.49
CA ILE A 209 39.18 25.26 1.43
C ILE A 209 37.92 26.07 1.10
N ASN A 210 37.71 26.26 -0.21
CA ASN A 210 36.55 26.89 -0.81
C ASN A 210 35.30 25.99 -0.70
N ILE A 211 34.23 26.46 -0.06
CA ILE A 211 32.95 25.72 0.10
C ILE A 211 32.31 25.36 -1.25
N LYS A 212 32.54 26.17 -2.29
CA LYS A 212 32.11 25.87 -3.66
C LYS A 212 32.78 24.61 -4.24
N ALA A 213 33.87 24.14 -3.66
CA ALA A 213 34.50 22.87 -4.06
C ALA A 213 33.91 21.64 -3.34
N HIS A 214 33.05 21.83 -2.34
CA HIS A 214 32.55 20.77 -1.46
C HIS A 214 31.02 20.73 -1.34
N TYR A 215 30.29 21.56 -2.11
CA TYR A 215 28.82 21.58 -2.11
C TYR A 215 28.19 20.22 -2.41
N GLY A 216 28.86 19.37 -3.22
CA GLY A 216 28.43 18.00 -3.50
C GLY A 216 28.29 17.16 -2.23
N MET A 217 29.14 17.37 -1.22
CA MET A 217 29.08 16.63 0.05
C MET A 217 27.95 17.12 0.93
N CYS A 218 27.63 18.41 0.88
CA CYS A 218 26.41 18.94 1.52
C CYS A 218 25.16 18.29 0.92
N LEU A 219 25.13 18.08 -0.39
CA LEU A 219 24.03 17.38 -1.06
C LEU A 219 23.91 15.92 -0.61
N LEU A 220 25.03 15.21 -0.39
CA LEU A 220 25.00 13.85 0.18
C LEU A 220 24.40 13.81 1.58
N LEU A 221 24.71 14.80 2.43
CA LEU A 221 24.14 14.92 3.76
C LEU A 221 22.62 15.09 3.71
N ILE A 222 22.13 15.99 2.85
CA ILE A 222 20.70 16.22 2.64
C ILE A 222 20.01 14.96 2.10
N LEU A 223 20.61 14.30 1.11
CA LEU A 223 20.07 13.06 0.54
C LEU A 223 20.05 11.91 1.55
N ASN A 224 21.06 11.77 2.41
CA ASN A 224 21.08 10.73 3.44
C ASN A 224 19.97 10.93 4.46
N ILE A 225 19.78 12.16 4.94
CA ILE A 225 18.70 12.50 5.88
C ILE A 225 17.33 12.28 5.22
N GLY A 226 17.16 12.75 3.98
CA GLY A 226 15.91 12.58 3.24
C GLY A 226 15.57 11.11 3.00
N LEU A 227 16.53 10.31 2.51
CA LEU A 227 16.34 8.88 2.28
C LEU A 227 16.11 8.13 3.59
N GLY A 228 16.92 8.37 4.63
CA GLY A 228 16.75 7.72 5.93
C GLY A 228 15.37 8.00 6.54
N SER A 229 14.90 9.26 6.46
CA SER A 229 13.57 9.63 6.91
C SER A 229 12.47 8.93 6.10
N TYR A 230 12.66 8.79 4.78
CA TYR A 230 11.71 8.11 3.92
C TYR A 230 11.63 6.60 4.17
N LEU A 231 12.79 5.93 4.37
CA LEU A 231 12.82 4.53 4.76
C LEU A 231 12.08 4.32 6.09
N PHE A 232 12.29 5.22 7.06
CA PHE A 232 11.56 5.18 8.32
C PHE A 232 10.04 5.33 8.12
N ILE A 233 9.60 6.25 7.27
CA ILE A 233 8.18 6.41 6.92
C ILE A 233 7.62 5.11 6.34
N LEU A 234 8.32 4.51 5.36
CA LEU A 234 7.89 3.25 4.75
C LEU A 234 7.77 2.12 5.78
N GLN A 235 8.75 1.95 6.66
CA GLN A 235 8.74 0.90 7.67
C GLN A 235 7.61 1.02 8.71
N ASN A 236 7.04 2.22 8.86
CA ASN A 236 5.97 2.49 9.83
C ASN A 236 4.59 2.67 9.20
N ASN A 237 4.47 2.60 7.87
CA ASN A 237 3.21 2.83 7.15
C ASN A 237 2.98 1.77 6.08
N GLN A 238 2.42 0.63 6.50
CA GLN A 238 2.14 -0.50 5.61
C GLN A 238 1.25 -0.19 4.39
N PRO A 239 0.22 0.66 4.46
CA PRO A 239 -0.63 0.96 3.30
C PRO A 239 0.13 1.56 2.10
N LEU A 240 1.26 2.24 2.33
CA LEU A 240 2.00 2.92 1.26
C LEU A 240 2.57 1.98 0.20
N PHE A 241 2.74 0.70 0.52
CA PHE A 241 3.20 -0.31 -0.43
C PHE A 241 2.11 -0.73 -1.42
N TYR A 242 0.86 -0.37 -1.15
CA TYR A 242 -0.31 -0.78 -1.90
C TYR A 242 -1.01 0.40 -2.60
N TYR A 243 -0.87 1.62 -2.07
CA TYR A 243 -1.39 2.84 -2.71
C TYR A 243 -0.59 3.30 -3.91
N ASP A 244 -1.24 3.84 -4.92
CA ASP A 244 -0.59 4.43 -6.08
C ASP A 244 0.43 5.51 -5.71
N ALA A 245 1.50 5.60 -6.48
CA ALA A 245 2.51 6.64 -6.32
C ALA A 245 2.26 7.79 -7.31
N PRO A 246 2.40 9.07 -6.90
CA PRO A 246 2.60 9.52 -5.53
C PRO A 246 1.33 9.31 -4.68
N TYR A 247 1.49 8.72 -3.50
CA TYR A 247 0.35 8.45 -2.61
C TYR A 247 -0.17 9.74 -1.97
N TYR A 248 -1.48 9.76 -1.72
CA TYR A 248 -2.16 10.86 -1.05
C TYR A 248 -3.02 10.32 0.11
N VAL A 249 -2.74 10.81 1.31
CA VAL A 249 -3.47 10.51 2.53
C VAL A 249 -4.10 11.81 3.06
N PRO A 250 -5.44 11.90 3.15
CA PRO A 250 -6.12 13.09 3.65
C PRO A 250 -5.61 13.53 5.03
N GLY A 251 -5.35 14.82 5.19
CA GLY A 251 -4.89 15.41 6.45
C GLY A 251 -3.44 15.08 6.85
N LYS A 252 -2.66 14.38 6.00
CA LYS A 252 -1.26 14.00 6.28
C LYS A 252 -0.26 14.68 5.33
N THR A 253 -0.10 15.99 5.46
CA THR A 253 0.74 16.80 4.56
C THR A 253 2.19 16.30 4.43
N ILE A 254 2.87 16.02 5.55
CA ILE A 254 4.27 15.54 5.53
C ILE A 254 4.38 14.21 4.79
N LEU A 255 3.41 13.31 5.01
CA LEU A 255 3.34 12.03 4.34
C LEU A 255 3.17 12.24 2.83
N ASN A 256 2.24 13.08 2.41
CA ASN A 256 1.99 13.34 0.98
C ASN A 256 3.20 13.97 0.28
N VAL A 257 3.92 14.87 0.94
CA VAL A 257 5.17 15.44 0.40
C VAL A 257 6.25 14.36 0.27
N SER A 258 6.33 13.43 1.23
CA SER A 258 7.32 12.34 1.19
C SER A 258 7.12 11.39 0.00
N ALA A 259 5.92 11.32 -0.59
CA ALA A 259 5.62 10.48 -1.75
C ALA A 259 6.50 10.79 -2.98
N TYR A 260 7.07 12.00 -3.06
CA TYR A 260 7.93 12.43 -4.16
C TYR A 260 9.41 12.11 -3.95
N LEU A 261 9.82 11.71 -2.73
CA LEU A 261 11.23 11.45 -2.39
C LEU A 261 11.90 10.37 -3.26
N PRO A 262 11.24 9.27 -3.65
CA PRO A 262 11.82 8.29 -4.57
C PRO A 262 12.24 8.89 -5.90
N VAL A 263 11.40 9.74 -6.49
CA VAL A 263 11.69 10.37 -7.79
C VAL A 263 12.67 11.52 -7.67
N VAL A 264 12.61 12.28 -6.57
CA VAL A 264 13.64 13.28 -6.24
C VAL A 264 15.01 12.60 -6.12
N LEU A 265 15.10 11.47 -5.42
CA LEU A 265 16.34 10.68 -5.34
C LEU A 265 16.79 10.20 -6.73
N LEU A 266 15.88 9.67 -7.54
CA LEU A 266 16.17 9.23 -8.90
C LEU A 266 16.73 10.36 -9.78
N GLY A 267 16.13 11.56 -9.71
CA GLY A 267 16.59 12.74 -10.45
C GLY A 267 17.90 13.32 -9.93
N LEU A 268 18.18 13.18 -8.63
CA LEU A 268 19.37 13.76 -7.99
C LEU A 268 20.60 12.83 -7.97
N ILE A 269 20.44 11.52 -8.16
CA ILE A 269 21.56 10.58 -8.03
C ILE A 269 22.70 10.87 -9.03
N ILE A 270 22.37 11.19 -10.29
CA ILE A 270 23.35 11.53 -11.32
C ILE A 270 24.04 12.88 -11.04
N PRO A 271 23.32 14.01 -10.87
CA PRO A 271 23.97 15.30 -10.65
C PRO A 271 24.77 15.33 -9.34
N VAL A 272 24.29 14.69 -8.27
CA VAL A 272 25.05 14.57 -7.02
C VAL A 272 26.27 13.67 -7.20
N GLY A 273 26.15 12.57 -7.94
CA GLY A 273 27.29 11.72 -8.31
C GLY A 273 28.38 12.51 -9.04
N LEU A 274 28.02 13.20 -10.12
CA LEU A 274 28.94 14.02 -10.92
C LEU A 274 29.59 15.15 -10.12
N ALA A 275 28.82 15.83 -9.26
CA ALA A 275 29.32 16.89 -8.38
C ALA A 275 30.38 16.37 -7.41
N ASN A 276 30.26 15.12 -6.96
CA ASN A 276 31.18 14.52 -5.99
C ASN A 276 32.37 13.79 -6.63
N ILE A 277 32.25 13.24 -7.85
CA ILE A 277 33.34 12.54 -8.55
C ILE A 277 34.60 13.43 -8.60
N ARG A 278 34.46 14.69 -9.02
CA ARG A 278 35.60 15.62 -9.10
C ARG A 278 36.26 15.89 -7.76
N THR A 279 35.50 15.86 -6.66
CA THR A 279 36.03 16.09 -5.32
C THR A 279 36.71 14.83 -4.78
N VAL A 280 36.09 13.66 -4.98
CA VAL A 280 36.57 12.35 -4.49
C VAL A 280 37.86 11.90 -5.20
N HIS A 281 38.05 12.29 -6.47
CA HIS A 281 39.27 11.99 -7.23
C HIS A 281 40.47 12.90 -6.93
N ARG A 282 40.32 13.91 -6.06
CA ARG A 282 41.46 14.75 -5.67
C ARG A 282 42.51 13.93 -4.91
N ALA A 283 43.78 14.26 -5.10
CA ALA A 283 44.90 13.62 -4.41
C ALA A 283 44.84 13.80 -2.89
N SER A 284 44.21 14.88 -2.41
CA SER A 284 44.03 15.17 -0.98
C SER A 284 42.96 14.30 -0.29
N VAL A 285 42.17 13.53 -1.03
CA VAL A 285 41.10 12.69 -0.48
C VAL A 285 41.60 11.27 -0.24
N THR A 286 41.42 10.79 1.00
CA THR A 286 41.90 9.47 1.42
C THR A 286 41.15 8.33 0.71
N THR A 287 41.81 7.18 0.54
CA THR A 287 41.18 5.96 0.02
C THR A 287 39.96 5.54 0.84
N PHE A 288 39.97 5.77 2.16
CA PHE A 288 38.83 5.49 3.03
C PHE A 288 37.62 6.35 2.66
N THR A 289 37.79 7.68 2.49
CA THR A 289 36.72 8.59 2.05
C THR A 289 36.13 8.19 0.70
N ARG A 290 36.97 7.70 -0.23
CA ARG A 290 36.50 7.19 -1.53
C ARG A 290 35.58 5.97 -1.37
N ARG A 291 35.95 5.03 -0.49
CA ARG A 291 35.12 3.85 -0.17
C ARG A 291 33.81 4.24 0.52
N VAL A 292 33.84 5.24 1.41
CA VAL A 292 32.65 5.80 2.06
C VAL A 292 31.68 6.40 1.04
N PHE A 293 32.18 7.16 0.07
CA PHE A 293 31.38 7.69 -1.03
C PHE A 293 30.74 6.57 -1.87
N MET A 294 31.53 5.56 -2.26
CA MET A 294 31.05 4.42 -3.02
C MET A 294 29.94 3.66 -2.28
N LEU A 295 30.11 3.40 -0.98
CA LEU A 295 29.10 2.76 -0.14
C LEU A 295 27.79 3.56 -0.14
N ASN A 296 27.87 4.88 0.00
CA ASN A 296 26.69 5.75 -0.01
C ASN A 296 25.94 5.66 -1.34
N THR A 297 26.66 5.67 -2.47
CA THR A 297 26.05 5.50 -3.80
C THR A 297 25.39 4.12 -3.96
N ILE A 298 26.02 3.05 -3.47
CA ILE A 298 25.44 1.70 -3.52
C ILE A 298 24.12 1.67 -2.74
N ILE A 299 24.05 2.27 -1.55
CA ILE A 299 22.81 2.33 -0.76
C ILE A 299 21.70 3.03 -1.53
N TYR A 300 21.99 4.14 -2.23
CA TYR A 300 21.00 4.82 -3.06
C TYR A 300 20.50 3.95 -4.21
N LEU A 301 21.40 3.21 -4.88
CA LEU A 301 21.02 2.31 -5.97
C LEU A 301 20.15 1.16 -5.47
N VAL A 302 20.50 0.55 -4.33
CA VAL A 302 19.68 -0.48 -3.69
C VAL A 302 18.31 0.07 -3.31
N ALA A 303 18.23 1.28 -2.75
CA ALA A 303 16.97 1.93 -2.43
C ALA A 303 16.11 2.16 -3.68
N LEU A 304 16.70 2.65 -4.78
CA LEU A 304 15.99 2.86 -6.05
C LEU A 304 15.47 1.54 -6.65
N LEU A 305 16.23 0.44 -6.54
CA LEU A 305 15.74 -0.88 -6.97
C LEU A 305 14.54 -1.33 -6.14
N LEU A 306 14.57 -1.13 -4.82
CA LEU A 306 13.43 -1.42 -3.94
C LEU A 306 12.22 -0.53 -4.28
N PHE A 307 12.43 0.76 -4.53
CA PHE A 307 11.37 1.67 -4.92
C PHE A 307 10.77 1.32 -6.28
N ALA A 308 11.58 0.87 -7.25
CA ALA A 308 11.09 0.35 -8.52
C ALA A 308 10.21 -0.90 -8.31
N TYR A 309 10.68 -1.83 -7.48
CA TYR A 309 9.95 -3.05 -7.15
C TYR A 309 8.61 -2.78 -6.47
N TRP A 310 8.54 -1.79 -5.56
CA TRP A 310 7.30 -1.36 -4.90
C TRP A 310 6.45 -0.39 -5.73
N GLY A 311 6.86 -0.08 -6.97
CA GLY A 311 6.13 0.85 -7.83
C GLY A 311 6.13 2.30 -7.35
N LEU A 312 7.10 2.71 -6.52
CA LEU A 312 7.19 4.05 -5.92
C LEU A 312 7.89 5.08 -6.81
N LEU A 313 8.48 4.66 -7.95
CA LEU A 313 9.16 5.56 -8.90
C LEU A 313 8.26 6.11 -10.00
N PHE A 314 7.05 5.58 -10.16
CA PHE A 314 6.15 5.99 -11.22
C PHE A 314 5.27 7.13 -10.70
N ILE A 315 5.42 8.35 -11.25
CA ILE A 315 4.58 9.50 -10.91
C ILE A 315 3.28 9.53 -11.72
N ILE A 316 3.20 8.70 -12.77
CA ILE A 316 2.08 8.72 -13.71
C ILE A 316 1.82 7.28 -14.15
N ARG A 317 0.60 6.78 -13.93
CA ARG A 317 -0.07 5.86 -14.85
C ARG A 317 -1.59 5.91 -14.64
N SER A 318 -2.24 6.24 -15.77
CA SER A 318 -3.65 6.05 -16.18
C SER A 318 -4.63 5.49 -15.16
#